data_AF-A0A942UND8-F1
#
_entry.id   AF-A0A942UND8-F1
#
_cell.length_a   1.000
_cell.length_b   1.000
_cell.length_c   1.000
_cell.angle_alpha   90.00
_cell.angle_beta   90.00
_cell.angle_gamma   90.00
#
_symmetry.space_group_name_H-M   'P 1'
#
loop_
_entity.id
_entity.type
_entity.pdbx_description
1 polymer ?
#
loop_
_entity_poly.entity_id
_entity_poly.type
_entity_poly.pdbx_seq_one_letter_code
_entity_poly.pdbx_strand_id
1 'polypeptide(L)'
;MNLISIPLAIQVVIDDAGWWTGSSSVSENGPWRSDINRNHHPLDYAAIAELGKRLGMRPQASFILCEWDLTDRLRTLPDATYLGEQWRNPWKSSPLLKEAAAIIRNENRFIEVGLHGIGHEYWGNGGVMERAEWHDVHGNMRPRESVIAHLEAFAAILKENDLGPFPESFVATAHQHHYGAGEEGLAFILEQFGVKYHSLPFEGMPRSKQPESELFGFDGSLIAVNRGMDLYLWNVLDPEVSGKINGPICGMHWPNLLHPNPERNGEVVSRWVKFLEPYQQRFDTMLAANTAEGFSQVVYQSEVSLKADSSGCYLDFSKISGYKSKPPGLLDYFTIKVKNNVSIVSSSNEIELFENAQLSTTEHKTLVVKRKNDANSAYISWSLDGN
;
A
#
# COMPACT_ATOMS: atom_id res chain seq x y z
N MET A 1 -27.83 -17.25 7.88
CA MET A 1 -26.47 -17.28 7.29
C MET A 1 -26.41 -16.20 6.20
N ASN A 2 -25.29 -15.50 6.07
CA ASN A 2 -25.14 -14.49 5.02
C ASN A 2 -24.89 -15.19 3.67
N LEU A 3 -25.77 -14.97 2.70
CA LEU A 3 -25.69 -15.53 1.35
C LEU A 3 -24.76 -14.74 0.43
N ILE A 4 -24.49 -13.49 0.80
CA ILE A 4 -23.66 -12.52 0.10
C ILE A 4 -22.75 -11.81 1.11
N SER A 5 -21.53 -11.48 0.70
CA SER A 5 -20.58 -10.69 1.47
C SER A 5 -19.84 -9.71 0.55
N ILE A 6 -19.54 -8.52 1.06
CA ILE A 6 -18.46 -7.69 0.52
C ILE A 6 -17.21 -8.11 1.33
N PRO A 7 -16.30 -8.91 0.76
CA PRO A 7 -15.13 -9.37 1.51
C PRO A 7 -14.22 -8.21 1.88
N LEU A 8 -13.55 -8.33 3.02
CA LEU A 8 -12.45 -7.45 3.41
C LEU A 8 -11.24 -7.73 2.50
N ALA A 9 -10.75 -6.71 1.80
CA ALA A 9 -9.52 -6.81 1.04
C ALA A 9 -8.31 -6.84 1.97
N ILE A 10 -7.34 -7.68 1.64
CA ILE A 10 -6.00 -7.71 2.23
C ILE A 10 -5.00 -7.30 1.15
N GLN A 11 -4.35 -6.15 1.34
CA GLN A 11 -3.25 -5.67 0.50
C GLN A 11 -1.91 -5.91 1.19
N VAL A 12 -0.90 -6.34 0.45
CA VAL A 12 0.48 -6.42 0.95
C VAL A 12 1.15 -5.05 0.79
N VAL A 13 1.66 -4.50 1.88
CA VAL A 13 2.41 -3.23 1.88
C VAL A 13 3.77 -3.46 2.54
N ILE A 14 4.83 -3.24 1.77
CA ILE A 14 6.24 -3.47 2.11
C ILE A 14 6.92 -2.12 2.30
N ASP A 15 7.37 -1.83 3.51
CA ASP A 15 8.11 -0.61 3.84
C ASP A 15 9.62 -0.79 3.58
N ASP A 16 10.34 0.33 3.48
CA ASP A 16 11.79 0.37 3.37
C ASP A 16 12.40 -0.36 2.16
N ALA A 17 11.62 -0.55 1.09
CA ALA A 17 12.20 -0.97 -0.19
C ALA A 17 13.15 0.12 -0.71
N GLY A 18 14.12 -0.22 -1.54
CA GLY A 18 14.97 0.78 -2.21
C GLY A 18 16.31 1.08 -1.52
N TRP A 19 16.51 0.65 -0.28
CA TRP A 19 17.86 0.67 0.31
C TRP A 19 18.84 -0.21 -0.49
N TRP A 20 20.10 0.18 -0.55
CA TRP A 20 21.19 -0.60 -1.14
C TRP A 20 22.20 -1.04 -0.08
N THR A 21 22.49 -0.15 0.87
CA THR A 21 23.22 -0.47 2.08
C THR A 21 22.28 -1.21 3.03
N GLY A 22 22.66 -2.41 3.50
CA GLY A 22 21.80 -3.15 4.43
C GLY A 22 21.90 -2.68 5.87
N SER A 23 23.12 -2.41 6.33
CA SER A 23 23.35 -2.04 7.73
C SER A 23 22.83 -0.64 8.06
N SER A 24 22.17 -0.53 9.21
CA SER A 24 21.80 0.76 9.78
C SER A 24 23.05 1.52 10.22
N SER A 25 23.03 2.86 10.16
CA SER A 25 24.17 3.70 10.56
C SER A 25 23.77 4.78 11.57
N VAL A 26 22.79 4.44 12.42
CA VAL A 26 22.17 5.35 13.40
C VAL A 26 23.17 5.84 14.45
N SER A 27 24.09 4.98 14.90
CA SER A 27 25.16 5.35 15.84
C SER A 27 26.12 6.41 15.27
N GLU A 28 26.10 6.62 13.95
CA GLU A 28 26.93 7.57 13.22
C GLU A 28 26.08 8.71 12.63
N ASN A 29 24.89 8.98 13.20
CA ASN A 29 23.95 10.00 12.74
C ASN A 29 23.35 9.72 11.34
N GLY A 30 23.52 8.51 10.79
CA GLY A 30 22.88 8.07 9.56
C GLY A 30 21.53 7.36 9.79
N PRO A 31 20.86 6.92 8.72
CA PRO A 31 19.49 6.43 8.83
C PRO A 31 19.38 5.04 9.46
N TRP A 32 18.17 4.74 9.93
CA TRP A 32 17.69 3.36 10.07
C TRP A 32 17.52 2.77 8.67
N ARG A 33 18.13 1.60 8.43
CA ARG A 33 17.98 0.82 7.18
C ARG A 33 17.34 -0.52 7.48
N SER A 34 17.54 -1.53 6.64
CA SER A 34 17.03 -2.89 6.83
C SER A 34 17.72 -3.69 7.95
N ASP A 35 18.91 -3.27 8.38
CA ASP A 35 19.77 -3.92 9.37
C ASP A 35 20.18 -5.36 9.02
N ILE A 36 20.23 -5.65 7.71
CA ILE A 36 20.74 -6.94 7.21
C ILE A 36 22.28 -6.90 7.09
N ASN A 37 22.94 -8.03 7.37
CA ASN A 37 24.41 -8.15 7.32
C ASN A 37 24.93 -8.39 5.89
N ARG A 38 24.42 -7.63 4.91
CA ARG A 38 24.88 -7.56 3.53
C ARG A 38 24.31 -6.32 2.85
N ASN A 39 24.85 -5.94 1.70
CA ASN A 39 24.14 -5.00 0.85
C ASN A 39 22.96 -5.68 0.14
N HIS A 40 21.97 -4.89 -0.25
CA HIS A 40 20.87 -5.38 -1.05
C HIS A 40 21.32 -5.75 -2.47
N HIS A 41 20.55 -6.65 -3.07
CA HIS A 41 20.85 -7.26 -4.36
C HIS A 41 19.63 -7.15 -5.28
N PRO A 42 19.80 -7.12 -6.62
CA PRO A 42 18.67 -7.15 -7.56
C PRO A 42 17.63 -8.26 -7.28
N LEU A 43 18.09 -9.41 -6.80
CA LEU A 43 17.23 -10.54 -6.40
C LEU A 43 16.29 -10.23 -5.22
N ASP A 44 16.56 -9.19 -4.43
CA ASP A 44 15.64 -8.75 -3.36
C ASP A 44 14.40 -8.05 -3.93
N TYR A 45 14.52 -7.41 -5.11
CA TYR A 45 13.37 -6.85 -5.85
C TYR A 45 12.63 -7.95 -6.61
N ALA A 46 13.36 -8.94 -7.15
CA ALA A 46 12.75 -10.11 -7.78
C ALA A 46 11.85 -10.89 -6.80
N ALA A 47 12.19 -10.91 -5.50
CA ALA A 47 11.37 -11.52 -4.46
C ALA A 47 9.98 -10.87 -4.32
N ILE A 48 9.90 -9.53 -4.43
CA ILE A 48 8.62 -8.80 -4.43
C ILE A 48 7.78 -9.20 -5.65
N ALA A 49 8.40 -9.23 -6.84
CA ALA A 49 7.72 -9.66 -8.06
C ALA A 49 7.26 -11.12 -7.98
N GLU A 50 8.07 -12.02 -7.43
CA GLU A 50 7.71 -13.43 -7.26
C GLU A 50 6.49 -13.57 -6.34
N LEU A 51 6.47 -12.85 -5.21
CA LEU A 51 5.31 -12.81 -4.31
C LEU A 51 4.06 -12.35 -5.06
N GLY A 52 4.15 -11.23 -5.79
CA GLY A 52 3.05 -10.69 -6.58
C GLY A 52 2.53 -11.68 -7.62
N LYS A 53 3.42 -12.31 -8.41
CA LYS A 53 3.06 -13.32 -9.42
C LYS A 53 2.31 -14.50 -8.83
N ARG A 54 2.79 -15.03 -7.69
CA ARG A 54 2.23 -16.23 -7.06
C ARG A 54 0.89 -15.98 -6.39
N LEU A 55 0.61 -14.74 -5.97
CA LEU A 55 -0.65 -14.35 -5.35
C LEU A 55 -1.62 -13.65 -6.30
N GLY A 56 -1.21 -13.33 -7.53
CA GLY A 56 -1.99 -12.50 -8.45
C GLY A 56 -2.16 -11.06 -7.96
N MET A 57 -1.16 -10.56 -7.23
CA MET A 57 -1.15 -9.23 -6.62
C MET A 57 -0.06 -8.36 -7.23
N ARG A 58 -0.21 -7.06 -7.00
CA ARG A 58 0.82 -6.05 -7.15
C ARG A 58 1.06 -5.43 -5.77
N PRO A 59 1.96 -6.02 -4.95
CA PRO A 59 2.28 -5.49 -3.63
C PRO A 59 2.75 -4.04 -3.70
N GLN A 60 2.29 -3.20 -2.77
CA GLN A 60 2.80 -1.87 -2.58
C GLN A 60 4.17 -1.98 -1.94
N ALA A 61 5.24 -1.65 -2.67
CA ALA A 61 6.58 -1.54 -2.12
C ALA A 61 6.90 -0.06 -1.99
N SER A 62 6.98 0.46 -0.76
CA SER A 62 7.23 1.87 -0.48
C SER A 62 8.75 2.11 -0.50
N PHE A 63 9.23 2.94 -1.43
CA PHE A 63 10.66 3.12 -1.71
C PHE A 63 11.28 4.28 -0.94
N ILE A 64 12.50 4.03 -0.45
CA ILE A 64 13.51 5.02 -0.08
C ILE A 64 14.50 5.18 -1.23
N LEU A 65 14.75 6.41 -1.70
CA LEU A 65 15.45 6.64 -2.97
C LEU A 65 16.81 7.33 -2.90
N CYS A 66 17.35 7.72 -1.74
CA CYS A 66 18.63 8.43 -1.73
C CYS A 66 19.77 7.63 -2.36
N GLU A 67 19.82 6.32 -2.12
CA GLU A 67 20.86 5.44 -2.68
C GLU A 67 20.62 5.08 -4.16
N TRP A 68 19.56 5.63 -4.79
CA TRP A 68 19.31 5.59 -6.23
C TRP A 68 19.73 6.88 -6.96
N ASP A 69 20.16 7.92 -6.24
CA ASP A 69 20.61 9.18 -6.83
C ASP A 69 21.83 8.97 -7.74
N LEU A 70 21.65 9.12 -9.07
CA LEU A 70 22.73 8.87 -10.02
C LEU A 70 23.65 10.09 -10.22
N THR A 71 23.19 11.27 -9.79
CA THR A 71 23.80 12.56 -10.12
C THR A 71 24.39 13.29 -8.91
N ASP A 72 24.27 12.69 -7.72
CA ASP A 72 24.53 13.33 -6.43
C ASP A 72 23.69 14.60 -6.24
N ARG A 73 22.47 14.63 -6.78
CA ARG A 73 21.57 15.80 -6.68
C ARG A 73 21.23 16.14 -5.23
N LEU A 74 21.19 15.15 -4.34
CA LEU A 74 20.78 15.37 -2.95
C LEU A 74 21.75 16.25 -2.16
N ARG A 75 22.92 16.57 -2.72
CA ARG A 75 23.80 17.61 -2.16
C ARG A 75 23.17 18.99 -2.09
N THR A 76 22.18 19.28 -2.94
CA THR A 76 21.46 20.55 -2.91
C THR A 76 20.26 20.53 -1.96
N LEU A 77 20.04 19.41 -1.27
CA LEU A 77 18.97 19.18 -0.30
C LEU A 77 19.58 18.57 0.98
N PRO A 78 20.33 19.39 1.75
CA PRO A 78 21.21 18.88 2.80
C PRO A 78 20.50 18.24 4.00
N ASP A 79 19.19 18.44 4.12
CA ASP A 79 18.32 17.83 5.12
C ASP A 79 17.79 16.44 4.72
N ALA A 80 18.05 15.98 3.48
CA ALA A 80 17.61 14.68 2.98
C ALA A 80 18.57 13.51 3.24
N THR A 81 19.83 13.78 3.59
CA THR A 81 20.80 12.72 3.93
C THR A 81 21.73 13.17 5.06
N TYR A 82 22.24 12.22 5.84
CA TYR A 82 23.20 12.50 6.91
C TYR A 82 24.54 13.10 6.44
N LEU A 83 24.87 13.00 5.15
CA LEU A 83 26.07 13.62 4.56
C LEU A 83 25.83 15.06 4.11
N GLY A 84 24.56 15.51 4.06
CA GLY A 84 24.17 16.83 3.59
C GLY A 84 24.80 17.19 2.23
N GLU A 85 25.42 18.37 2.16
CA GLU A 85 26.08 18.87 0.94
C GLU A 85 27.28 18.01 0.48
N GLN A 86 27.79 17.15 1.36
CA GLN A 86 28.87 16.20 1.06
C GLN A 86 28.36 14.89 0.46
N TRP A 87 27.04 14.72 0.31
CA TRP A 87 26.44 13.53 -0.29
C TRP A 87 27.15 13.12 -1.57
N ARG A 88 27.56 11.85 -1.62
CA ARG A 88 28.04 11.16 -2.81
C ARG A 88 27.45 9.77 -2.75
N ASN A 89 26.55 9.45 -3.68
CA ASN A 89 25.95 8.14 -3.70
C ASN A 89 27.03 7.09 -4.03
N PRO A 90 27.37 6.15 -3.11
CA PRO A 90 28.37 5.13 -3.40
C PRO A 90 27.88 4.15 -4.48
N TRP A 91 26.58 4.07 -4.72
CA TRP A 91 25.96 3.11 -5.63
C TRP A 91 25.83 3.60 -7.05
N LYS A 92 25.92 4.91 -7.33
CA LYS A 92 25.57 5.52 -8.64
C LYS A 92 26.24 4.91 -9.88
N SER A 93 27.40 4.28 -9.72
CA SER A 93 28.15 3.62 -10.80
C SER A 93 28.01 2.09 -10.81
N SER A 94 27.25 1.53 -9.87
CA SER A 94 27.04 0.09 -9.74
C SER A 94 26.16 -0.44 -10.89
N PRO A 95 26.57 -1.50 -11.59
CA PRO A 95 25.71 -2.15 -12.56
C PRO A 95 24.47 -2.80 -11.92
N LEU A 96 24.53 -3.12 -10.61
CA LEU A 96 23.42 -3.73 -9.88
C LEU A 96 22.20 -2.80 -9.78
N LEU A 97 22.41 -1.48 -9.65
CA LEU A 97 21.31 -0.51 -9.69
C LEU A 97 20.50 -0.62 -10.99
N LYS A 98 21.20 -0.74 -12.13
CA LYS A 98 20.56 -0.86 -13.44
C LYS A 98 19.81 -2.18 -13.59
N GLU A 99 20.36 -3.26 -13.04
CA GLU A 99 19.71 -4.57 -13.03
C GLU A 99 18.44 -4.55 -12.18
N ALA A 100 18.49 -3.99 -10.97
CA ALA A 100 17.30 -3.82 -10.13
C ALA A 100 16.24 -2.93 -10.78
N ALA A 101 16.64 -1.81 -11.40
CA ALA A 101 15.73 -0.95 -12.14
C ALA A 101 15.05 -1.71 -13.30
N ALA A 102 15.79 -2.57 -14.01
CA ALA A 102 15.24 -3.40 -15.07
C ALA A 102 14.22 -4.41 -14.53
N ILE A 103 14.47 -5.03 -13.37
CA ILE A 103 13.50 -5.92 -12.70
C ILE A 103 12.22 -5.13 -12.37
N ILE A 104 12.35 -3.97 -11.71
CA ILE A 104 11.19 -3.15 -11.31
C ILE A 104 10.34 -2.76 -12.54
N ARG A 105 10.97 -2.35 -13.65
CA ARG A 105 10.26 -2.03 -14.90
C ARG A 105 9.57 -3.23 -15.52
N ASN A 106 10.31 -4.33 -15.69
CA ASN A 106 9.81 -5.53 -16.37
C ASN A 106 8.70 -6.22 -15.57
N GLU A 107 8.74 -6.06 -14.24
CA GLU A 107 7.81 -6.66 -13.30
C GLU A 107 6.82 -5.64 -12.73
N ASN A 108 6.60 -4.50 -13.41
CA ASN A 108 5.72 -3.43 -12.93
C ASN A 108 4.26 -3.87 -12.72
N ARG A 109 3.84 -5.01 -13.28
CA ARG A 109 2.52 -5.64 -13.03
C ARG A 109 2.43 -6.32 -11.68
N PHE A 110 3.57 -6.62 -11.07
CA PHE A 110 3.72 -7.37 -9.83
C PHE A 110 4.53 -6.63 -8.76
N ILE A 111 4.92 -5.38 -9.04
CA ILE A 111 5.52 -4.44 -8.08
C ILE A 111 4.83 -3.09 -8.27
N GLU A 112 4.25 -2.55 -7.21
CA GLU A 112 3.76 -1.17 -7.16
C GLU A 112 4.78 -0.32 -6.43
N VAL A 113 5.46 0.57 -7.16
CA VAL A 113 6.38 1.53 -6.55
C VAL A 113 5.55 2.56 -5.78
N GLY A 114 5.70 2.56 -4.46
CA GLY A 114 5.11 3.51 -3.53
C GLY A 114 6.12 4.55 -3.07
N LEU A 115 5.63 5.72 -2.65
CA LEU A 115 6.44 6.74 -2.00
C LEU A 115 6.64 6.35 -0.52
N HIS A 116 7.89 6.26 -0.09
CA HIS A 116 8.23 6.22 1.33
C HIS A 116 9.00 7.47 1.73
N GLY A 117 10.10 7.78 1.05
CA GLY A 117 11.01 8.88 1.41
C GLY A 117 12.25 8.97 0.52
N ILE A 118 13.08 9.98 0.74
CA ILE A 118 14.42 10.08 0.18
C ILE A 118 15.42 9.39 1.11
N GLY A 119 15.46 9.79 2.37
CA GLY A 119 16.48 9.39 3.34
C GLY A 119 15.93 8.71 4.58
N HIS A 120 14.60 8.57 4.68
CA HIS A 120 13.86 8.02 5.81
C HIS A 120 13.82 8.92 7.06
N GLU A 121 14.94 9.55 7.40
CA GLU A 121 15.06 10.52 8.49
C GLU A 121 15.16 11.96 7.99
N TYR A 122 15.24 12.91 8.91
CA TYR A 122 15.40 14.33 8.63
C TYR A 122 16.68 14.89 9.29
N TRP A 123 17.42 15.77 8.59
CA TRP A 123 18.69 16.35 9.08
C TRP A 123 18.71 17.90 9.07
N GLY A 124 17.55 18.56 9.04
CA GLY A 124 17.49 20.02 8.88
C GLY A 124 17.98 20.86 10.07
N ASN A 125 18.20 20.26 11.25
CA ASN A 125 18.68 20.97 12.43
C ASN A 125 20.19 20.81 12.60
N GLY A 126 20.97 21.54 11.80
CA GLY A 126 22.43 21.52 11.86
C GLY A 126 23.06 20.17 11.49
N GLY A 127 22.35 19.35 10.71
CA GLY A 127 22.81 18.03 10.30
C GLY A 127 22.62 16.93 11.35
N VAL A 128 21.89 17.18 12.45
CA VAL A 128 21.57 16.15 13.44
C VAL A 128 20.33 15.37 13.00
N MET A 129 20.39 14.04 13.05
CA MET A 129 19.30 13.15 12.67
C MET A 129 18.10 13.29 13.61
N GLU A 130 16.93 13.46 13.01
CA GLU A 130 15.64 13.47 13.69
C GLU A 130 14.65 12.52 13.01
N ARG A 131 13.94 11.74 13.82
CA ARG A 131 12.85 10.87 13.35
C ARG A 131 11.57 11.70 13.14
N ALA A 132 10.92 11.72 11.98
CA ALA A 132 11.27 11.12 10.67
C ALA A 132 11.23 12.19 9.54
N GLU A 133 11.35 11.75 8.29
CA GLU A 133 11.47 12.63 7.09
C GLU A 133 10.30 13.60 6.92
N TRP A 134 9.06 13.17 7.17
CA TRP A 134 7.87 13.99 6.86
C TRP A 134 7.30 14.74 8.05
N HIS A 135 7.25 14.07 9.21
CA HIS A 135 6.82 14.65 10.48
C HIS A 135 7.80 14.26 11.58
N ASP A 136 7.93 15.12 12.57
CA ASP A 136 8.57 14.74 13.82
C ASP A 136 7.71 13.77 14.64
N VAL A 137 8.24 13.29 15.76
CA VAL A 137 7.55 12.37 16.69
C VAL A 137 6.32 12.96 17.37
N HIS A 138 6.05 14.25 17.19
CA HIS A 138 4.88 14.95 17.73
C HIS A 138 3.82 15.22 16.65
N GLY A 139 4.07 14.81 15.40
CA GLY A 139 3.17 15.07 14.28
C GLY A 139 3.25 16.52 13.77
N ASN A 140 4.35 17.23 14.03
CA ASN A 140 4.62 18.47 13.33
C ASN A 140 5.28 18.15 11.99
N MET A 141 4.69 18.64 10.91
CA MET A 141 5.25 18.48 9.57
C MET A 141 6.62 19.18 9.51
N ARG A 142 7.59 18.57 8.81
CA ARG A 142 8.84 19.26 8.46
C ARG A 142 8.54 20.53 7.65
N PRO A 143 9.48 21.50 7.57
CA PRO A 143 9.24 22.75 6.84
C PRO A 143 8.67 22.47 5.44
N ARG A 144 7.56 23.13 5.10
CA ARG A 144 6.80 22.85 3.87
C ARG A 144 7.65 22.89 2.61
N GLU A 145 8.56 23.86 2.52
CA GLU A 145 9.47 24.00 1.38
C GLU A 145 10.43 22.80 1.27
N SER A 146 10.92 22.29 2.39
CA SER A 146 11.74 21.07 2.46
C SER A 146 10.93 19.86 2.00
N VAL A 147 9.71 19.66 2.52
CA VAL A 147 8.81 18.57 2.09
C VAL A 147 8.60 18.58 0.57
N ILE A 148 8.32 19.74 -0.01
CA ILE A 148 8.14 19.88 -1.46
C ILE A 148 9.44 19.54 -2.20
N ALA A 149 10.59 20.06 -1.75
CA ALA A 149 11.88 19.77 -2.37
C ALA A 149 12.26 18.27 -2.30
N HIS A 150 11.91 17.58 -1.20
CA HIS A 150 12.06 16.13 -1.07
C HIS A 150 11.21 15.38 -2.11
N LEU A 151 9.95 15.76 -2.30
CA LEU A 151 9.05 15.16 -3.30
C LEU A 151 9.55 15.40 -4.73
N GLU A 152 10.04 16.61 -5.02
CA GLU A 152 10.65 16.94 -6.32
C GLU A 152 11.93 16.14 -6.57
N ALA A 153 12.78 15.98 -5.55
CA ALA A 153 13.96 15.13 -5.64
C ALA A 153 13.56 13.67 -5.88
N PHE A 154 12.52 13.19 -5.22
CA PHE A 154 12.02 11.81 -5.37
C PHE A 154 11.57 11.56 -6.81
N ALA A 155 10.74 12.47 -7.34
CA ALA A 155 10.28 12.43 -8.73
C ALA A 155 11.46 12.42 -9.73
N ALA A 156 12.49 13.20 -9.46
CA ALA A 156 13.66 13.28 -10.32
C ALA A 156 14.52 12.00 -10.28
N ILE A 157 14.71 11.38 -9.10
CA ILE A 157 15.45 10.12 -8.96
C ILE A 157 14.69 8.96 -9.63
N LEU A 158 13.37 8.91 -9.50
CA LEU A 158 12.54 7.96 -10.26
C LEU A 158 12.78 8.08 -11.76
N LYS A 159 12.77 9.31 -12.27
CA LYS A 159 13.00 9.59 -13.69
C LYS A 159 14.41 9.23 -14.13
N GLU A 160 15.43 9.53 -13.33
CA GLU A 160 16.84 9.18 -13.61
C GLU A 160 17.04 7.68 -13.78
N ASN A 161 16.33 6.88 -12.99
CA ASN A 161 16.44 5.43 -12.98
C ASN A 161 15.39 4.72 -13.86
N ASP A 162 14.48 5.48 -14.49
CA ASP A 162 13.34 4.97 -15.24
C ASP A 162 12.53 3.96 -14.40
N LEU A 163 12.10 4.38 -13.21
CA LEU A 163 11.34 3.55 -12.26
C LEU A 163 9.82 3.73 -12.39
N GLY A 164 9.38 4.49 -13.39
CA GLY A 164 7.96 4.79 -13.66
C GLY A 164 7.55 6.21 -13.27
N PRO A 165 6.23 6.51 -13.32
CA PRO A 165 5.68 7.80 -12.92
C PRO A 165 5.79 8.01 -11.40
N PHE A 166 5.44 9.22 -10.93
CA PHE A 166 5.32 9.47 -9.51
C PHE A 166 4.29 8.52 -8.87
N PRO A 167 4.56 7.94 -7.67
CA PRO A 167 3.67 6.97 -7.05
C PRO A 167 2.30 7.55 -6.71
N GLU A 168 1.27 6.72 -6.85
CA GLU A 168 -0.09 7.07 -6.39
C GLU A 168 -0.34 6.66 -4.92
N SER A 169 0.57 5.90 -4.32
CA SER A 169 0.45 5.37 -2.95
C SER A 169 1.61 5.84 -2.06
N PHE A 170 1.31 6.14 -0.81
CA PHE A 170 2.25 6.65 0.18
C PHE A 170 2.24 5.83 1.47
N VAL A 171 3.40 5.73 2.11
CA VAL A 171 3.55 5.35 3.53
C VAL A 171 4.49 6.36 4.17
N ALA A 172 4.07 7.00 5.26
CA ALA A 172 4.96 7.87 6.00
C ALA A 172 6.14 7.08 6.62
N THR A 173 7.36 7.57 6.43
CA THR A 173 8.57 7.10 7.11
C THR A 173 8.31 6.97 8.60
N ALA A 174 8.70 5.85 9.20
CA ALA A 174 8.49 5.58 10.63
C ALA A 174 7.03 5.63 11.11
N HIS A 175 6.10 5.65 10.16
CA HIS A 175 4.67 5.92 10.39
C HIS A 175 4.40 7.24 11.14
N GLN A 176 5.33 8.21 11.07
CA GLN A 176 5.14 9.54 11.67
C GLN A 176 4.32 10.41 10.72
N HIS A 177 3.09 10.70 11.13
CA HIS A 177 2.14 11.46 10.34
C HIS A 177 1.14 12.21 11.23
N HIS A 178 0.52 13.26 10.67
CA HIS A 178 -0.60 13.95 11.31
C HIS A 178 -1.84 13.85 10.43
N TYR A 179 -2.85 13.12 10.91
CA TYR A 179 -4.07 12.88 10.16
C TYR A 179 -5.08 14.03 10.25
N GLY A 180 -5.61 14.46 9.10
CA GLY A 180 -6.73 15.39 9.02
C GLY A 180 -6.34 16.86 9.20
N ALA A 181 -5.10 17.23 8.88
CA ALA A 181 -4.60 18.60 8.99
C ALA A 181 -5.10 19.56 7.89
N GLY A 182 -5.88 19.07 6.91
CA GLY A 182 -6.44 19.90 5.84
C GLY A 182 -5.36 20.46 4.90
N GLU A 183 -5.52 21.69 4.43
CA GLU A 183 -4.63 22.34 3.44
C GLU A 183 -3.19 22.58 3.97
N GLU A 184 -3.05 22.65 5.29
CA GLU A 184 -1.76 22.80 5.99
C GLU A 184 -1.02 21.47 6.13
N GLY A 185 -1.69 20.35 5.89
CA GLY A 185 -1.16 19.01 6.09
C GLY A 185 -0.37 18.43 4.91
N LEU A 186 0.42 17.40 5.19
CA LEU A 186 1.17 16.65 4.19
C LEU A 186 0.26 16.03 3.11
N ALA A 187 -0.92 15.51 3.49
CA ALA A 187 -1.84 14.88 2.54
C ALA A 187 -2.26 15.83 1.41
N PHE A 188 -2.45 17.12 1.72
CA PHE A 188 -2.75 18.15 0.71
C PHE A 188 -1.58 18.37 -0.25
N ILE A 189 -0.33 18.32 0.24
CA ILE A 189 0.86 18.41 -0.61
C ILE A 189 0.96 17.17 -1.51
N LEU A 190 0.80 15.98 -0.94
CA LEU A 190 0.87 14.69 -1.66
C LEU A 190 -0.17 14.60 -2.78
N GLU A 191 -1.38 15.13 -2.57
CA GLU A 191 -2.40 15.24 -3.62
C GLU A 191 -1.90 16.00 -4.85
N GLN A 192 -1.14 17.10 -4.67
CA GLN A 192 -0.60 17.88 -5.78
C GLN A 192 0.43 17.10 -6.62
N PHE A 193 1.04 16.07 -6.04
CA PHE A 193 1.94 15.14 -6.74
C PHE A 193 1.22 13.91 -7.30
N GLY A 194 -0.10 13.81 -7.16
CA GLY A 194 -0.92 12.73 -7.70
C GLY A 194 -1.09 11.52 -6.78
N VAL A 195 -0.69 11.63 -5.51
CA VAL A 195 -0.94 10.57 -4.52
C VAL A 195 -2.43 10.51 -4.19
N LYS A 196 -2.97 9.29 -4.12
CA LYS A 196 -4.39 8.99 -3.87
C LYS A 196 -4.61 8.09 -2.66
N TYR A 197 -3.59 7.32 -2.27
CA TYR A 197 -3.71 6.28 -1.26
C TYR A 197 -2.64 6.42 -0.18
N HIS A 198 -3.01 6.19 1.08
CA HIS A 198 -2.10 6.25 2.21
C HIS A 198 -2.32 5.07 3.17
N SER A 199 -1.30 4.26 3.40
CA SER A 199 -1.31 3.22 4.45
C SER A 199 -0.77 3.81 5.76
N LEU A 200 -1.61 3.88 6.80
CA LEU A 200 -1.30 4.52 8.08
C LEU A 200 -1.74 3.65 9.26
N PRO A 201 -0.96 3.51 10.34
CA PRO A 201 -1.50 3.03 11.60
C PRO A 201 -2.35 4.15 12.23
N PHE A 202 -3.65 3.93 12.38
CA PHE A 202 -4.53 4.93 13.01
C PHE A 202 -4.32 5.04 14.53
N GLU A 203 -3.80 3.97 15.14
CA GLU A 203 -3.54 3.93 16.58
C GLU A 203 -2.30 4.77 16.94
N GLY A 204 -2.43 5.62 17.96
CA GLY A 204 -1.32 6.41 18.50
C GLY A 204 -0.89 7.62 17.65
N MET A 205 -1.41 7.78 16.44
CA MET A 205 -1.05 8.88 15.54
C MET A 205 -1.73 10.21 15.95
N PRO A 206 -1.01 11.35 15.89
CA PRO A 206 -1.59 12.68 15.99
C PRO A 206 -2.71 12.92 14.96
N ARG A 207 -3.81 13.53 15.40
CA ARG A 207 -4.98 13.73 14.54
C ARG A 207 -5.75 15.00 14.87
N SER A 208 -6.15 15.72 13.84
CA SER A 208 -7.07 16.86 13.90
C SER A 208 -8.52 16.47 13.53
N LYS A 209 -8.70 15.30 12.94
CA LYS A 209 -9.99 14.72 12.54
C LYS A 209 -10.02 13.23 12.88
N GLN A 210 -11.21 12.68 13.16
CA GLN A 210 -11.39 11.23 13.26
C GLN A 210 -11.47 10.60 11.85
N PRO A 211 -10.89 9.41 11.65
CA PRO A 211 -11.21 8.58 10.49
C PRO A 211 -12.69 8.22 10.43
N GLU A 212 -13.19 7.96 9.23
CA GLU A 212 -14.57 7.60 8.93
C GLU A 212 -14.96 6.25 9.56
N SER A 213 -14.01 5.33 9.70
CA SER A 213 -14.16 4.07 10.43
C SER A 213 -12.83 3.62 11.05
N GLU A 214 -12.85 2.48 11.75
CA GLU A 214 -11.63 1.84 12.25
C GLU A 214 -10.71 1.32 11.14
N LEU A 215 -11.23 1.12 9.92
CA LEU A 215 -10.52 0.51 8.80
C LEU A 215 -10.01 1.53 7.77
N PHE A 216 -10.70 2.66 7.63
CA PHE A 216 -10.33 3.68 6.65
C PHE A 216 -10.79 5.08 7.06
N GLY A 217 -10.23 6.08 6.38
CA GLY A 217 -10.75 7.43 6.37
C GLY A 217 -10.23 8.25 5.20
N PHE A 218 -10.62 9.53 5.16
CA PHE A 218 -10.13 10.51 4.18
C PHE A 218 -9.27 11.57 4.87
N ASP A 219 -7.98 11.56 4.51
CA ASP A 219 -7.02 12.60 4.88
C ASP A 219 -6.90 13.61 3.73
N GLY A 220 -7.66 14.70 3.83
CA GLY A 220 -7.96 15.52 2.65
C GLY A 220 -8.77 14.70 1.65
N SER A 221 -8.24 14.52 0.43
CA SER A 221 -8.85 13.70 -0.63
C SER A 221 -8.26 12.28 -0.73
N LEU A 222 -7.17 11.99 -0.02
CA LEU A 222 -6.50 10.70 -0.07
C LEU A 222 -7.30 9.66 0.73
N ILE A 223 -7.42 8.45 0.18
CA ILE A 223 -7.97 7.31 0.89
C ILE A 223 -6.89 6.78 1.84
N ALA A 224 -7.10 6.97 3.14
CA ALA A 224 -6.24 6.43 4.18
C ALA A 224 -6.81 5.10 4.67
N VAL A 225 -6.01 4.03 4.68
CA VAL A 225 -6.41 2.72 5.20
C VAL A 225 -5.59 2.40 6.43
N ASN A 226 -6.27 1.91 7.46
CA ASN A 226 -5.63 1.52 8.71
C ASN A 226 -4.78 0.27 8.49
N ARG A 227 -3.47 0.44 8.63
CA ARG A 227 -2.49 -0.65 8.56
C ARG A 227 -2.61 -1.64 9.72
N GLY A 228 -2.96 -1.15 10.91
CA GLY A 228 -2.81 -1.91 12.14
C GLY A 228 -1.34 -2.16 12.49
N MET A 229 -1.03 -3.33 13.06
CA MET A 229 0.33 -3.74 13.41
C MET A 229 0.87 -4.77 12.43
N ASP A 230 2.15 -4.66 12.11
CA ASP A 230 2.88 -5.64 11.32
C ASP A 230 3.08 -6.94 12.10
N LEU A 231 3.17 -8.08 11.39
CA LEU A 231 3.42 -9.39 12.01
C LEU A 231 4.84 -9.51 12.58
N TYR A 232 5.78 -8.78 12.01
CA TYR A 232 7.19 -8.84 12.35
C TYR A 232 7.76 -7.43 12.50
N LEU A 233 8.80 -7.32 13.32
CA LEU A 233 9.58 -6.09 13.41
C LEU A 233 10.35 -5.85 12.11
N TRP A 234 10.70 -4.58 11.89
CA TRP A 234 11.28 -4.09 10.65
C TRP A 234 12.59 -4.77 10.25
N ASN A 235 13.39 -5.21 11.22
CA ASN A 235 14.70 -5.85 11.02
C ASN A 235 14.67 -7.38 11.02
N VAL A 236 13.49 -8.00 11.09
CA VAL A 236 13.41 -9.47 11.09
C VAL A 236 13.63 -9.99 9.68
N LEU A 237 14.79 -10.59 9.47
CA LEU A 237 15.16 -11.29 8.23
C LEU A 237 14.71 -12.75 8.28
N ASP A 238 14.25 -13.30 7.16
CA ASP A 238 13.90 -14.73 7.01
C ASP A 238 12.93 -15.27 8.09
N PRO A 239 11.77 -14.62 8.32
CA PRO A 239 10.85 -15.04 9.38
C PRO A 239 10.19 -16.40 9.09
N GLU A 240 9.90 -17.12 10.17
CA GLU A 240 8.96 -18.25 10.17
C GLU A 240 7.52 -17.73 10.17
N VAL A 241 7.00 -17.50 8.95
CA VAL A 241 5.72 -16.82 8.69
C VAL A 241 4.55 -17.51 9.42
N SER A 242 3.97 -16.80 10.39
CA SER A 242 2.86 -17.25 11.23
C SER A 242 2.11 -16.06 11.83
N GLY A 243 0.92 -16.29 12.38
CA GLY A 243 0.08 -15.26 12.99
C GLY A 243 -1.28 -15.09 12.32
N LYS A 244 -1.85 -13.89 12.43
CA LYS A 244 -3.17 -13.56 11.85
C LYS A 244 -3.19 -12.11 11.39
N ILE A 245 -3.71 -11.89 10.19
CA ILE A 245 -4.00 -10.55 9.68
C ILE A 245 -5.37 -10.12 10.24
N ASN A 246 -5.38 -9.01 11.00
CA ASN A 246 -6.58 -8.50 11.68
C ASN A 246 -7.17 -7.26 11.02
N GLY A 247 -6.69 -6.88 9.84
CA GLY A 247 -7.11 -5.69 9.12
C GLY A 247 -6.90 -5.81 7.62
N PRO A 248 -7.05 -4.70 6.89
CA PRO A 248 -7.01 -4.69 5.43
C PRO A 248 -5.60 -4.70 4.84
N ILE A 249 -4.57 -4.61 5.68
CA ILE A 249 -3.18 -4.55 5.26
C ILE A 249 -2.39 -5.67 5.94
N CYS A 250 -1.66 -6.44 5.13
CA CYS A 250 -0.55 -7.25 5.59
C CYS A 250 0.71 -6.39 5.51
N GLY A 251 0.96 -5.62 6.58
CA GLY A 251 2.12 -4.77 6.69
C GLY A 251 3.37 -5.59 6.98
N MET A 252 4.46 -5.25 6.29
CA MET A 252 5.77 -5.83 6.49
C MET A 252 6.85 -4.82 6.08
N HIS A 253 8.07 -5.06 6.51
CA HIS A 253 9.24 -4.34 6.02
C HIS A 253 10.00 -5.23 5.05
N TRP A 254 10.78 -4.63 4.15
CA TRP A 254 11.46 -5.36 3.09
C TRP A 254 12.27 -6.57 3.58
N PRO A 255 13.02 -6.52 4.71
CA PRO A 255 13.74 -7.68 5.25
C PRO A 255 12.86 -8.90 5.55
N ASN A 256 11.59 -8.70 5.89
CA ASN A 256 10.68 -9.80 6.21
C ASN A 256 10.40 -10.71 4.99
N LEU A 257 10.71 -10.25 3.78
CA LEU A 257 10.58 -11.01 2.54
C LEU A 257 11.91 -11.63 2.06
N LEU A 258 13.03 -11.36 2.75
CA LEU A 258 14.36 -11.67 2.26
C LEU A 258 15.03 -12.79 3.06
N HIS A 259 15.93 -13.48 2.39
CA HIS A 259 16.84 -14.46 2.95
C HIS A 259 18.26 -13.88 3.05
N PRO A 260 19.11 -14.32 4.01
CA PRO A 260 20.51 -13.89 4.08
C PRO A 260 21.29 -14.07 2.77
N ASN A 261 21.08 -15.19 2.08
CA ASN A 261 21.48 -15.41 0.69
C ASN A 261 20.34 -15.00 -0.27
N PRO A 262 20.51 -13.97 -1.12
CA PRO A 262 19.47 -13.52 -2.07
C PRO A 262 18.96 -14.61 -3.03
N GLU A 263 19.80 -15.58 -3.42
CA GLU A 263 19.38 -16.68 -4.31
C GLU A 263 18.31 -17.59 -3.69
N ARG A 264 18.14 -17.51 -2.36
CA ARG A 264 17.17 -18.29 -1.60
C ARG A 264 15.95 -17.47 -1.16
N ASN A 265 15.80 -16.23 -1.64
CA ASN A 265 14.62 -15.40 -1.33
C ASN A 265 13.29 -16.13 -1.65
N GLY A 266 13.26 -16.98 -2.68
CA GLY A 266 12.09 -17.80 -3.04
C GLY A 266 11.60 -18.75 -1.93
N GLU A 267 12.46 -19.13 -0.98
CA GLU A 267 12.04 -19.92 0.18
C GLU A 267 11.16 -19.09 1.14
N VAL A 268 11.54 -17.83 1.39
CA VAL A 268 10.80 -16.88 2.23
C VAL A 268 9.49 -16.51 1.56
N VAL A 269 9.55 -16.19 0.26
CA VAL A 269 8.36 -15.94 -0.58
C VAL A 269 7.39 -17.12 -0.50
N SER A 270 7.89 -18.36 -0.58
CA SER A 270 7.04 -19.55 -0.48
C SER A 270 6.28 -19.66 0.85
N ARG A 271 6.90 -19.26 1.97
CA ARG A 271 6.23 -19.24 3.28
C ARG A 271 5.15 -18.16 3.34
N TRP A 272 5.41 -16.96 2.80
CA TRP A 272 4.42 -15.91 2.68
C TRP A 272 3.24 -16.30 1.79
N VAL A 273 3.49 -16.91 0.63
CA VAL A 273 2.42 -17.39 -0.27
C VAL A 273 1.53 -18.40 0.45
N LYS A 274 2.13 -19.40 1.10
CA LYS A 274 1.38 -20.40 1.87
C LYS A 274 0.52 -19.78 2.99
N PHE A 275 1.01 -18.71 3.60
CA PHE A 275 0.30 -17.99 4.66
C PHE A 275 -0.86 -17.13 4.12
N LEU A 276 -0.68 -16.46 2.98
CA LEU A 276 -1.63 -15.49 2.42
C LEU A 276 -2.72 -16.14 1.54
N GLU A 277 -2.38 -17.18 0.78
CA GLU A 277 -3.30 -17.84 -0.16
C GLU A 277 -4.65 -18.28 0.48
N PRO A 278 -4.70 -18.80 1.72
CA PRO A 278 -5.96 -19.16 2.35
C PRO A 278 -6.94 -18.00 2.49
N TYR A 279 -6.48 -16.75 2.64
CA TYR A 279 -7.37 -15.59 2.75
C TYR A 279 -8.13 -15.31 1.45
N GLN A 280 -7.55 -15.61 0.29
CA GLN A 280 -8.25 -15.48 -0.99
C GLN A 280 -9.48 -16.39 -1.07
N GLN A 281 -9.40 -17.57 -0.45
CA GLN A 281 -10.42 -18.63 -0.54
C GLN A 281 -11.57 -18.46 0.45
N ARG A 282 -11.45 -17.57 1.43
CA ARG A 282 -12.49 -17.37 2.45
C ARG A 282 -13.66 -16.55 1.90
N PHE A 283 -14.84 -16.72 2.48
CA PHE A 283 -16.03 -15.95 2.06
C PHE A 283 -15.97 -14.47 2.47
N ASP A 284 -15.27 -14.18 3.57
CA ASP A 284 -15.23 -12.87 4.22
C ASP A 284 -13.98 -12.05 3.93
N THR A 285 -13.00 -12.60 3.20
CA THR A 285 -11.75 -11.91 2.84
C THR A 285 -11.38 -12.16 1.38
N MET A 286 -10.50 -11.32 0.85
CA MET A 286 -9.88 -11.49 -0.47
C MET A 286 -8.47 -10.89 -0.44
N LEU A 287 -7.59 -11.34 -1.33
CA LEU A 287 -6.35 -10.63 -1.62
C LEU A 287 -6.65 -9.56 -2.68
N ALA A 288 -6.20 -8.33 -2.44
CA ALA A 288 -6.35 -7.24 -3.40
C ALA A 288 -5.35 -7.35 -4.54
N ALA A 289 -5.77 -7.09 -5.78
CA ALA A 289 -4.85 -7.16 -6.91
C ALA A 289 -3.82 -6.03 -6.91
N ASN A 290 -4.12 -4.89 -6.29
CA ASN A 290 -3.27 -3.70 -6.18
C ASN A 290 -3.82 -2.75 -5.09
N THR A 291 -3.11 -1.65 -4.79
CA THR A 291 -3.54 -0.68 -3.76
C THR A 291 -4.89 -0.05 -4.07
N ALA A 292 -5.14 0.35 -5.33
CA ALA A 292 -6.39 1.02 -5.71
C ALA A 292 -7.61 0.13 -5.45
N GLU A 293 -7.53 -1.13 -5.86
CA GLU A 293 -8.58 -2.13 -5.60
C GLU A 293 -8.72 -2.42 -4.11
N GLY A 294 -7.61 -2.63 -3.40
CA GLY A 294 -7.65 -2.92 -1.96
C GLY A 294 -8.30 -1.81 -1.16
N PHE A 295 -7.90 -0.56 -1.40
CA PHE A 295 -8.35 0.58 -0.62
C PHE A 295 -9.79 0.94 -0.97
N SER A 296 -10.15 0.89 -2.26
CA SER A 296 -11.56 1.06 -2.67
C SER A 296 -12.45 -0.03 -2.07
N GLN A 297 -12.01 -1.29 -2.08
CA GLN A 297 -12.75 -2.41 -1.50
C GLN A 297 -13.01 -2.20 -0.01
N VAL A 298 -12.05 -1.66 0.76
CA VAL A 298 -12.26 -1.33 2.18
C VAL A 298 -13.34 -0.27 2.38
N VAL A 299 -13.34 0.78 1.55
CA VAL A 299 -14.40 1.81 1.57
C VAL A 299 -15.76 1.17 1.30
N TYR A 300 -15.89 0.36 0.24
CA TYR A 300 -17.14 -0.31 -0.07
C TYR A 300 -17.57 -1.30 1.02
N GLN A 301 -16.64 -2.07 1.59
CA GLN A 301 -16.92 -3.03 2.67
C GLN A 301 -17.43 -2.34 3.93
N SER A 302 -16.95 -1.12 4.21
CA SER A 302 -17.32 -0.36 5.40
C SER A 302 -18.60 0.45 5.22
N GLU A 303 -18.84 0.95 4.01
CA GLU A 303 -19.89 1.94 3.75
C GLU A 303 -21.14 1.37 3.05
N VAL A 304 -21.02 0.24 2.34
CA VAL A 304 -22.17 -0.40 1.68
C VAL A 304 -22.88 -1.34 2.64
N SER A 305 -24.17 -1.08 2.86
CA SER A 305 -25.01 -2.00 3.63
C SER A 305 -25.69 -3.01 2.71
N LEU A 306 -25.62 -4.29 3.09
CA LEU A 306 -26.30 -5.38 2.41
C LEU A 306 -27.59 -5.75 3.15
N LYS A 307 -28.72 -5.78 2.46
CA LYS A 307 -30.01 -6.26 2.98
C LYS A 307 -30.53 -7.37 2.07
N ALA A 308 -30.37 -8.61 2.51
CA ALA A 308 -30.74 -9.80 1.75
C ALA A 308 -32.07 -10.40 2.23
N ASP A 309 -32.86 -10.91 1.29
CA ASP A 309 -34.09 -11.67 1.52
C ASP A 309 -34.17 -12.91 0.58
N SER A 310 -35.32 -13.56 0.50
CA SER A 310 -35.50 -14.77 -0.32
C SER A 310 -35.48 -14.50 -1.83
N SER A 311 -35.73 -13.26 -2.25
CA SER A 311 -35.80 -12.85 -3.66
C SER A 311 -34.54 -12.15 -4.17
N GLY A 312 -33.68 -11.67 -3.27
CA GLY A 312 -32.47 -10.97 -3.68
C GLY A 312 -31.75 -10.22 -2.56
N CYS A 313 -30.92 -9.26 -2.95
CA CYS A 313 -30.21 -8.37 -2.05
C CYS A 313 -30.24 -6.93 -2.54
N TYR A 314 -30.60 -6.02 -1.63
CA TYR A 314 -30.41 -4.59 -1.78
C TYR A 314 -29.01 -4.18 -1.31
N LEU A 315 -28.33 -3.42 -2.14
CA LEU A 315 -27.06 -2.76 -1.85
C LEU A 315 -27.35 -1.28 -1.64
N ASP A 316 -27.02 -0.76 -0.46
CA ASP A 316 -27.23 0.64 -0.09
C ASP A 316 -25.90 1.40 -0.17
N PHE A 317 -25.81 2.32 -1.13
CA PHE A 317 -24.66 3.18 -1.41
C PHE A 317 -24.82 4.60 -0.83
N SER A 318 -25.89 4.89 -0.09
CA SER A 318 -26.25 6.26 0.34
C SER A 318 -25.12 6.99 1.06
N LYS A 319 -24.30 6.28 1.84
CA LYS A 319 -23.12 6.86 2.51
C LYS A 319 -22.03 7.27 1.53
N ILE A 320 -21.78 6.46 0.50
CA ILE A 320 -20.78 6.74 -0.55
C ILE A 320 -21.26 7.89 -1.44
N SER A 321 -22.51 7.86 -1.87
CA SER A 321 -23.12 8.94 -2.66
C SER A 321 -23.28 10.24 -1.87
N GLY A 322 -23.21 10.19 -0.53
CA GLY A 322 -23.25 11.35 0.36
C GLY A 322 -21.95 12.15 0.43
N TYR A 323 -20.83 11.63 -0.08
CA TYR A 323 -19.59 12.40 -0.14
C TYR A 323 -19.72 13.57 -1.13
N LYS A 324 -19.35 14.78 -0.68
CA LYS A 324 -19.46 16.03 -1.47
C LYS A 324 -18.79 15.94 -2.84
N SER A 325 -17.74 15.15 -2.93
CA SER A 325 -17.00 14.83 -4.15
C SER A 325 -16.47 13.40 -4.02
N LYS A 326 -16.52 12.64 -5.11
CA LYS A 326 -15.93 11.31 -5.16
C LYS A 326 -14.40 11.43 -4.96
N PRO A 327 -13.80 10.74 -3.98
CA PRO A 327 -12.36 10.73 -3.80
C PRO A 327 -11.67 10.28 -5.10
N PRO A 328 -10.58 10.92 -5.53
CA PRO A 328 -9.94 10.63 -6.81
C PRO A 328 -9.42 9.18 -6.92
N GLY A 329 -9.12 8.53 -5.79
CA GLY A 329 -8.73 7.13 -5.73
C GLY A 329 -9.87 6.12 -5.66
N LEU A 330 -11.13 6.53 -5.46
CA LEU A 330 -12.23 5.59 -5.27
C LEU A 330 -12.66 4.99 -6.61
N LEU A 331 -12.49 3.68 -6.79
CA LEU A 331 -12.93 2.99 -8.00
C LEU A 331 -14.46 2.96 -8.10
N ASP A 332 -14.99 2.86 -9.32
CA ASP A 332 -16.42 2.70 -9.59
C ASP A 332 -16.90 1.24 -9.46
N TYR A 333 -16.04 0.34 -9.02
CA TYR A 333 -16.36 -1.07 -8.83
C TYR A 333 -15.80 -1.63 -7.51
N PHE A 334 -16.38 -2.74 -7.08
CA PHE A 334 -15.94 -3.53 -5.93
C PHE A 334 -16.33 -4.99 -6.10
N THR A 335 -15.78 -5.86 -5.26
CA THR A 335 -16.04 -7.30 -5.28
C THR A 335 -17.08 -7.70 -4.24
N ILE A 336 -17.95 -8.64 -4.60
CA ILE A 336 -18.80 -9.40 -3.69
C ILE A 336 -18.54 -10.90 -3.85
N LYS A 337 -18.82 -11.65 -2.79
CA LYS A 337 -18.84 -13.12 -2.81
C LYS A 337 -20.26 -13.59 -2.52
N VAL A 338 -20.77 -14.50 -3.34
CA VAL A 338 -22.14 -15.03 -3.25
C VAL A 338 -22.09 -16.54 -3.14
N LYS A 339 -22.78 -17.15 -2.17
CA LYS A 339 -22.75 -18.60 -1.96
C LYS A 339 -23.30 -19.36 -3.20
N ASN A 340 -22.73 -20.52 -3.50
CA ASN A 340 -23.04 -21.26 -4.73
C ASN A 340 -24.46 -21.81 -4.82
N ASN A 341 -25.19 -21.91 -3.69
CA ASN A 341 -26.61 -22.27 -3.67
C ASN A 341 -27.54 -21.10 -4.04
N VAL A 342 -26.97 -19.98 -4.49
CA VAL A 342 -27.67 -18.79 -4.96
C VAL A 342 -27.39 -18.61 -6.46
N SER A 343 -28.46 -18.58 -7.24
CA SER A 343 -28.41 -18.34 -8.68
C SER A 343 -28.89 -16.91 -8.96
N ILE A 344 -27.99 -16.04 -9.43
CA ILE A 344 -28.34 -14.65 -9.78
C ILE A 344 -29.20 -14.66 -11.05
N VAL A 345 -30.38 -14.04 -10.97
CA VAL A 345 -31.35 -13.98 -12.07
C VAL A 345 -31.21 -12.69 -12.86
N SER A 346 -31.08 -11.56 -12.17
CA SER A 346 -30.86 -10.24 -12.78
C SER A 346 -30.25 -9.25 -11.80
N SER A 347 -29.80 -8.11 -12.32
CA SER A 347 -29.43 -6.94 -11.54
C SER A 347 -30.18 -5.70 -12.02
N SER A 348 -30.34 -4.71 -11.15
CA SER A 348 -30.91 -3.42 -11.51
C SER A 348 -29.97 -2.63 -12.44
N ASN A 349 -30.50 -1.60 -13.12
CA ASN A 349 -29.77 -0.86 -14.16
C ASN A 349 -28.61 -0.01 -13.63
N GLU A 350 -28.55 0.22 -12.32
CA GLU A 350 -27.53 1.03 -11.65
C GLU A 350 -26.18 0.32 -11.54
N ILE A 351 -26.15 -1.01 -11.73
CA ILE A 351 -24.94 -1.83 -11.63
C ILE A 351 -24.77 -2.78 -12.82
N GLU A 352 -23.52 -3.21 -13.03
CA GLU A 352 -23.17 -4.38 -13.83
C GLU A 352 -22.50 -5.42 -12.95
N LEU A 353 -22.78 -6.69 -13.23
CA LEU A 353 -22.17 -7.81 -12.54
C LEU A 353 -21.28 -8.58 -13.52
N PHE A 354 -20.03 -8.82 -13.13
CA PHE A 354 -19.10 -9.64 -13.88
C PHE A 354 -18.62 -10.77 -12.98
N GLU A 355 -18.73 -12.01 -13.43
CA GLU A 355 -18.17 -13.14 -12.69
C GLU A 355 -16.66 -13.25 -12.92
N ASN A 356 -15.90 -13.35 -11.83
CA ASN A 356 -14.50 -13.71 -11.86
C ASN A 356 -14.35 -15.21 -11.55
N ALA A 357 -14.52 -16.03 -12.57
CA ALA A 357 -14.48 -17.49 -12.45
C ALA A 357 -13.14 -18.03 -11.90
N GLN A 358 -12.03 -17.28 -12.06
CA GLN A 358 -10.72 -17.68 -11.53
C GLN A 358 -10.64 -17.54 -10.00
N LEU A 359 -11.48 -16.69 -9.40
CA LEU A 359 -11.54 -16.46 -7.96
C LEU A 359 -12.78 -17.08 -7.31
N SER A 360 -13.64 -17.75 -8.08
CA SER A 360 -14.76 -18.53 -7.56
C SER A 360 -14.27 -19.86 -6.98
N THR A 361 -14.97 -20.36 -5.98
CA THR A 361 -14.66 -21.62 -5.28
C THR A 361 -15.84 -22.59 -5.36
N THR A 362 -15.69 -23.78 -4.78
CA THR A 362 -16.81 -24.72 -4.61
C THR A 362 -17.87 -24.21 -3.63
N GLU A 363 -17.58 -23.21 -2.81
CA GLU A 363 -18.52 -22.64 -1.83
C GLU A 363 -19.20 -21.35 -2.28
N HIS A 364 -18.56 -20.55 -3.14
CA HIS A 364 -19.06 -19.24 -3.54
C HIS A 364 -18.54 -18.80 -4.91
N LYS A 365 -19.33 -17.97 -5.59
CA LYS A 365 -18.94 -17.21 -6.77
C LYS A 365 -18.36 -15.86 -6.35
N THR A 366 -17.32 -15.42 -7.04
CA THR A 366 -16.75 -14.08 -6.87
C THR A 366 -17.20 -13.20 -8.02
N LEU A 367 -17.85 -12.07 -7.69
CA LEU A 367 -18.44 -11.17 -8.68
C LEU A 367 -17.91 -9.75 -8.47
N VAL A 368 -17.66 -9.04 -9.57
CA VAL A 368 -17.37 -7.61 -9.57
C VAL A 368 -18.68 -6.86 -9.81
N VAL A 369 -19.02 -5.96 -8.89
CA VAL A 369 -20.11 -5.00 -9.00
C VAL A 369 -19.53 -3.69 -9.52
N LYS A 370 -19.89 -3.29 -10.74
CA LYS A 370 -19.53 -1.98 -11.31
C LYS A 370 -20.73 -1.04 -11.23
N ARG A 371 -20.57 0.11 -10.59
CA ARG A 371 -21.60 1.16 -10.50
C ARG A 371 -21.61 1.98 -11.80
N LYS A 372 -22.79 2.15 -12.40
CA LYS A 372 -22.95 2.96 -13.63
C LYS A 372 -23.15 4.46 -13.35
N ASN A 373 -23.60 4.79 -12.15
CA ASN A 373 -23.97 6.13 -11.73
C ASN A 373 -23.87 6.25 -10.20
N ASP A 374 -24.15 7.45 -9.67
CA ASP A 374 -24.11 7.74 -8.24
C ASP A 374 -25.42 7.36 -7.51
N ALA A 375 -26.20 6.41 -8.05
CA ALA A 375 -27.42 5.95 -7.39
C ALA A 375 -27.13 5.50 -5.95
N ASN A 376 -28.08 5.80 -5.07
CA ASN A 376 -28.01 5.49 -3.65
C ASN A 376 -28.23 4.01 -3.35
N SER A 377 -28.72 3.22 -4.31
CA SER A 377 -28.93 1.80 -4.13
C SER A 377 -28.96 1.04 -5.45
N ALA A 378 -28.80 -0.28 -5.35
CA ALA A 378 -29.04 -1.23 -6.42
C ALA A 378 -29.66 -2.52 -5.86
N TYR A 379 -30.24 -3.34 -6.74
CA TYR A 379 -30.83 -4.61 -6.36
C TYR A 379 -30.28 -5.75 -7.22
N ILE A 380 -29.91 -6.85 -6.58
CA ILE A 380 -29.54 -8.12 -7.23
C ILE A 380 -30.65 -9.12 -6.93
N SER A 381 -31.33 -9.61 -7.97
CA SER A 381 -32.34 -10.67 -7.81
C SER A 381 -31.69 -12.04 -7.93
N TRP A 382 -32.17 -13.00 -7.14
CA TRP A 382 -31.68 -14.37 -7.18
C TRP A 382 -32.76 -15.41 -6.93
N SER A 383 -32.46 -16.66 -7.25
CA SER A 383 -33.19 -17.85 -6.81
C SER A 383 -32.29 -18.70 -5.92
N LEU A 384 -32.90 -19.44 -5.00
CA LEU A 384 -32.19 -20.42 -4.15
C LEU A 384 -32.36 -21.81 -4.75
N ASP A 385 -31.25 -22.54 -4.88
CA ASP A 385 -31.31 -23.91 -5.37
C ASP A 385 -32.07 -24.79 -4.36
N GLY A 386 -33.13 -25.46 -4.82
CA GLY A 386 -33.94 -26.36 -3.99
C GLY A 386 -35.32 -25.84 -3.56
N ASN A 387 -35.79 -24.72 -4.11
CA ASN A 387 -37.20 -24.27 -4.03
C ASN A 387 -37.86 -24.25 -5.41
#